data_AF-A0A9D1LUC2-F1
#
_entry.id   AF-A0A9D1LUC2-F1
#
_cell.length_a   1.000
_cell.length_b   1.000
_cell.length_c   1.000
_cell.angle_alpha   90.00
_cell.angle_beta   90.00
_cell.angle_gamma   90.00
#
_symmetry.space_group_name_H-M   'P 1'
#
loop_
_entity.id
_entity.type
_entity.pdbx_description
1 polymer ?
#
loop_
_entity_poly.entity_id
_entity_poly.type
_entity_poly.pdbx_seq_one_letter_code
_entity_poly.pdbx_strand_id
1 'polypeptide(L)'
;MQKRLLALFHQLGIEELKQIDRLYELKGDFINLECKLPNGQFAKLLDDSKLYYGVEVCKTNSSRCYGIAGDAQQLVVYEYGENGTDAELVLWKRI
;
A
#
# COMPACT_ATOMS: atom_id res chain seq x y z
N MET A 1 7.57 -9.11 12.79
CA MET A 1 6.90 -8.96 11.49
C MET A 1 7.14 -7.57 10.89
N GLN A 2 6.69 -6.51 11.58
CA GLN A 2 6.79 -5.12 11.11
C GLN A 2 8.18 -4.69 10.59
N LYS A 3 9.27 -4.93 11.34
CA LYS A 3 10.64 -4.57 10.91
C LYS A 3 11.04 -5.23 9.57
N ARG A 4 10.60 -6.47 9.34
CA ARG A 4 10.84 -7.20 8.08
C ARG A 4 10.07 -6.54 6.93
N LEU A 5 8.79 -6.22 7.15
CA LEU A 5 7.97 -5.56 6.12
C LEU A 5 8.53 -4.18 5.77
N LEU A 6 8.93 -3.40 6.77
CA LEU A 6 9.54 -2.08 6.55
C LEU A 6 10.79 -2.18 5.67
N ALA A 7 11.70 -3.10 5.99
CA ALA A 7 12.89 -3.36 5.17
C ALA A 7 12.54 -3.80 3.75
N LEU A 8 11.49 -4.61 3.57
CA LEU A 8 11.03 -5.01 2.24
C LEU A 8 10.46 -3.84 1.44
N PHE A 9 9.67 -2.95 2.06
CA PHE A 9 9.15 -1.75 1.40
C PHE A 9 10.26 -0.79 1.00
N HIS A 10 11.27 -0.59 1.84
CA HIS A 10 12.45 0.23 1.53
C HIS A 10 13.24 -0.30 0.32
N GLN A 11 13.19 -1.61 0.06
CA GLN A 11 13.88 -2.26 -1.05
C GLN A 11 13.09 -2.25 -2.37
N LEU A 12 11.86 -1.70 -2.40
CA LEU A 12 11.06 -1.65 -3.62
C LEU A 12 11.53 -0.60 -4.64
N GLY A 13 12.46 0.28 -4.26
CA GLY A 13 12.98 1.32 -5.14
C GLY A 13 12.07 2.55 -5.31
N ILE A 14 11.05 2.69 -4.45
CA ILE A 14 10.19 3.89 -4.39
C ILE A 14 10.77 4.83 -3.33
N GLU A 15 11.20 6.03 -3.75
CA GLU A 15 11.96 6.94 -2.90
C GLU A 15 11.17 7.38 -1.67
N GLU A 16 9.89 7.72 -1.85
CA GLU A 16 8.99 8.16 -0.79
C GLU A 16 8.80 7.08 0.29
N LEU A 17 8.92 5.79 -0.03
CA LEU A 17 8.78 4.74 0.98
C LEU A 17 9.98 4.67 1.93
N LYS A 18 11.16 5.18 1.55
CA LYS A 18 12.36 5.15 2.40
C LYS A 18 12.22 6.00 3.66
N GLN A 19 11.33 7.00 3.65
CA GLN A 19 11.11 7.88 4.80
C GLN A 19 10.18 7.26 5.87
N ILE A 20 9.61 6.09 5.59
CA ILE A 20 8.73 5.40 6.53
C ILE A 20 9.58 4.79 7.65
N ASP A 21 9.25 5.12 8.88
CA ASP A 21 9.89 4.60 10.09
C ASP A 21 9.00 3.59 10.86
N ARG A 22 7.70 3.66 10.63
CA ARG A 22 6.69 2.85 11.32
C ARG A 22 5.53 2.47 10.39
N LEU A 23 4.92 1.34 10.73
CA LEU A 23 3.68 0.82 10.16
C LEU A 23 2.63 0.69 11.27
N TYR A 24 1.36 0.76 10.91
CA TYR A 24 0.24 0.62 11.82
C TYR A 24 -0.56 -0.62 11.47
N GLU A 25 -1.17 -1.25 12.48
CA GLU A 25 -2.14 -2.31 12.24
C GLU A 25 -3.46 -1.69 11.81
N LEU A 26 -3.84 -1.99 10.58
CA LEU A 26 -5.01 -1.42 9.92
C LEU A 26 -5.92 -2.57 9.48
N LYS A 27 -7.23 -2.41 9.68
CA LYS A 27 -8.20 -3.37 9.18
C LYS A 27 -8.29 -3.29 7.67
N GLY A 28 -8.40 -4.46 7.02
CA GLY A 28 -8.54 -4.59 5.58
C GLY A 28 -9.70 -3.76 5.06
N ASP A 29 -10.87 -3.82 5.71
CA ASP A 29 -12.06 -3.04 5.32
C ASP A 29 -11.82 -1.52 5.22
N PHE A 30 -10.88 -0.99 5.99
CA PHE A 30 -10.52 0.42 6.00
C PHE A 30 -9.55 0.81 4.88
N ILE A 31 -8.68 -0.10 4.44
CA ILE A 31 -7.58 0.20 3.48
C ILE A 31 -7.67 -0.58 2.16
N ASN A 32 -8.65 -1.46 1.99
CA ASN A 32 -8.81 -2.29 0.80
C ASN A 32 -9.51 -1.49 -0.31
N LEU A 33 -8.73 -0.59 -0.90
CA LEU A 33 -9.15 0.23 -2.03
C LEU A 33 -9.41 -0.66 -3.24
N GLU A 34 -10.53 -0.42 -3.91
CA GLU A 34 -10.70 -0.91 -5.27
C GLU A 34 -9.75 -0.13 -6.17
N CYS A 35 -8.81 -0.82 -6.80
CA CYS A 35 -7.75 -0.20 -7.57
C CYS A 35 -7.76 -0.67 -9.03
N LYS A 36 -7.33 0.23 -9.92
CA LYS A 36 -7.10 -0.09 -11.33
C LYS A 36 -5.80 -0.89 -11.47
N LEU A 37 -5.90 -2.05 -12.09
CA LEU A 37 -4.79 -2.93 -12.44
C LEU A 37 -4.13 -2.51 -13.77
N PRO A 38 -2.89 -2.96 -14.07
CA PRO A 38 -2.21 -2.64 -15.33
C PRO A 38 -2.97 -3.05 -16.59
N ASN A 39 -3.84 -4.07 -16.50
CA ASN A 39 -4.69 -4.52 -17.59
C ASN A 39 -5.99 -3.71 -17.74
N GLY A 40 -6.17 -2.64 -16.94
CA GLY A 40 -7.34 -1.77 -16.95
C GLY A 40 -8.54 -2.28 -16.15
N GLN A 41 -8.49 -3.48 -15.58
CA GLN A 41 -9.55 -3.98 -14.70
C GLN A 41 -9.45 -3.38 -13.31
N PHE A 42 -10.56 -3.43 -12.56
CA PHE A 42 -10.62 -3.00 -11.16
C PHE A 42 -10.67 -4.21 -10.24
N ALA A 43 -9.91 -4.18 -9.14
CA ALA A 43 -9.91 -5.25 -8.15
C ALA A 43 -9.53 -4.74 -6.76
N LYS A 44 -10.01 -5.48 -5.75
CA LYS A 44 -9.54 -5.42 -4.37
C LYS A 44 -8.55 -6.54 -4.12
N LEU A 45 -7.41 -6.24 -3.50
CA LEU A 45 -6.30 -7.19 -3.30
C LEU A 45 -6.17 -7.67 -1.85
N LEU A 46 -6.72 -6.91 -0.91
CA LEU A 46 -6.70 -7.25 0.50
C LEU A 46 -8.00 -7.98 0.87
N ASP A 47 -8.00 -8.57 2.06
CA ASP A 47 -9.14 -9.23 2.67
C ASP A 47 -9.71 -8.31 3.75
N ASP A 48 -10.98 -7.92 3.61
CA ASP A 48 -11.65 -6.98 4.51
C ASP A 48 -11.68 -7.47 5.96
N SER A 49 -11.60 -8.79 6.17
CA SER A 49 -11.62 -9.41 7.51
C SER A 49 -10.25 -9.48 8.20
N LYS A 50 -9.15 -9.16 7.50
CA LYS A 50 -7.78 -9.28 8.02
C LYS A 50 -7.23 -7.96 8.56
N LEU A 51 -6.16 -8.07 9.34
CA LEU A 51 -5.31 -6.95 9.73
C LEU A 51 -4.04 -6.94 8.89
N TYR A 52 -3.61 -5.75 8.50
CA TYR A 52 -2.38 -5.51 7.73
C TYR A 52 -1.51 -4.48 8.44
N TYR A 53 -0.20 -4.58 8.26
CA TYR A 53 0.71 -3.48 8.59
C TYR A 53 0.77 -2.51 7.42
N GLY A 54 0.38 -1.26 7.63
CA GLY A 54 0.33 -0.26 6.57
C GLY A 54 0.51 1.16 7.07
N VAL A 55 0.69 2.07 6.12
CA VAL A 55 0.77 3.52 6.33
C VAL A 55 0.58 4.24 4.99
N GLU A 56 0.16 5.50 5.05
CA GLU A 56 0.13 6.40 3.90
C GLU A 56 1.39 7.26 3.85
N VAL A 57 1.88 7.52 2.64
CA VAL A 57 2.93 8.49 2.36
C VAL A 57 2.53 9.38 1.19
N CYS A 58 2.30 10.67 1.44
CA CYS A 58 1.98 11.60 0.38
C CYS A 58 3.21 12.07 -0.41
N LYS A 59 3.04 12.15 -1.72
CA LYS A 59 4.11 12.56 -2.64
C LYS A 59 4.34 14.05 -2.52
N THR A 60 5.60 14.48 -2.60
CA THR A 60 5.95 15.90 -2.52
C THR A 60 5.38 16.65 -3.72
N ASN A 61 4.72 17.79 -3.50
CA ASN A 61 4.09 18.62 -4.54
C ASN A 61 3.04 17.87 -5.40
N SER A 62 2.32 16.92 -4.81
CA SER A 62 1.26 16.16 -5.49
C SER A 62 0.03 16.04 -4.60
N SER A 63 -1.15 15.92 -5.21
CA SER A 63 -2.39 15.53 -4.53
C SER A 63 -2.52 14.01 -4.35
N ARG A 64 -1.50 13.24 -4.73
CA ARG A 64 -1.50 11.79 -4.67
C ARG A 64 -0.60 11.27 -3.55
N CYS A 65 -1.01 10.16 -2.96
CA CYS A 65 -0.29 9.48 -1.89
C CYS A 65 -0.10 8.00 -2.26
N TYR A 66 0.97 7.42 -1.72
CA TYR A 66 1.17 5.99 -1.68
C TYR A 66 0.52 5.41 -0.42
N GLY A 67 -0.37 4.44 -0.58
CA GLY A 67 -0.78 3.58 0.53
C GLY A 67 -0.08 2.24 0.45
N ILE A 68 0.60 1.85 1.52
CA ILE A 68 1.25 0.54 1.60
C ILE A 68 0.55 -0.35 2.61
N ALA A 69 0.46 -1.65 2.29
CA ALA A 69 -0.10 -2.66 3.16
C ALA A 69 0.65 -3.98 3.00
N GLY A 70 0.92 -4.68 4.09
CA GLY A 70 1.57 -5.98 4.04
C GLY A 70 1.29 -6.86 5.25
N ASP A 71 1.42 -8.15 5.04
CA ASP A 71 1.32 -9.19 6.07
C ASP A 71 2.43 -10.23 5.89
N ALA A 72 2.30 -11.42 6.46
CA ALA A 72 3.30 -12.48 6.31
C ALA A 72 3.43 -13.04 4.87
N GLN A 73 2.47 -12.75 3.98
CA GLN A 73 2.31 -13.40 2.69
C GLN A 73 2.43 -12.44 1.51
N GLN A 74 2.16 -11.16 1.71
CA GLN A 74 2.15 -10.19 0.61
C GLN A 74 2.53 -8.76 1.03
N LEU A 75 2.91 -7.99 0.01
CA LEU A 75 3.08 -6.55 0.02
C LEU A 75 2.22 -5.96 -1.10
N VAL A 76 1.53 -4.86 -0.81
CA VAL A 76 0.77 -4.07 -1.78
C VAL A 76 1.17 -2.60 -1.64
N VAL A 77 1.30 -1.93 -2.78
CA VAL A 77 1.47 -0.48 -2.88
C VAL A 77 0.40 0.05 -3.85
N TYR A 78 -0.43 0.95 -3.36
CA TYR A 78 -1.38 1.73 -4.15
C TYR A 78 -0.84 3.14 -4.35
N GLU A 79 -1.17 3.78 -5.46
CA GLU A 79 -1.13 5.23 -5.60
C GLU A 79 -2.56 5.74 -5.79
N TYR A 80 -2.99 6.71 -5.00
CA TYR A 80 -4.35 7.24 -5.03
C TYR A 80 -4.38 8.75 -4.78
N GLY A 81 -5.46 9.40 -5.20
CA GLY A 81 -5.76 10.80 -4.88
C GLY A 81 -6.42 10.96 -3.50
N GLU A 82 -6.88 12.17 -3.21
CA GLU A 82 -7.50 12.49 -1.92
C GLU A 82 -8.56 11.46 -1.51
N ASN A 83 -8.54 11.06 -0.24
CA ASN A 83 -9.46 10.08 0.36
C ASN A 83 -9.48 8.70 -0.33
N GLY A 84 -8.37 8.28 -0.96
CA GLY A 84 -8.26 6.97 -1.60
C GLY A 84 -8.92 6.88 -2.98
N THR A 85 -9.22 8.02 -3.61
CA THR A 85 -9.84 8.09 -4.94
C THR A 85 -8.86 7.72 -6.06
N ASP A 86 -9.38 7.27 -7.20
CA ASP A 86 -8.58 6.94 -8.40
C ASP A 86 -7.35 6.07 -8.08
N ALA A 87 -7.56 5.05 -7.25
CA ALA A 87 -6.50 4.16 -6.80
C ALA A 87 -5.98 3.31 -7.96
N GLU A 88 -4.67 3.27 -8.10
CA GLU A 88 -3.96 2.47 -9.09
C GLU A 88 -2.99 1.53 -8.37
N LEU A 89 -2.90 0.29 -8.88
CA LEU A 89 -1.93 -0.66 -8.37
C LEU A 89 -0.52 -0.26 -8.86
N VAL A 90 0.36 0.09 -7.93
CA VAL A 90 1.78 0.34 -8.22
C VAL A 90 2.56 -0.96 -8.14
N LEU A 91 2.33 -1.75 -7.08
CA LEU A 91 3.02 -3.02 -6.87
C LEU A 91 2.18 -3.98 -6.05
N TRP A 92 2.19 -5.25 -6.46
CA TRP A 92 1.77 -6.37 -5.63
C TRP A 92 2.85 -7.45 -5.69
N LYS A 93 3.28 -7.92 -4.52
CA LYS A 93 4.31 -8.95 -4.40
C LYS A 93 3.95 -9.94 -3.31
N ARG A 94 3.94 -11.21 -3.67
CA ARG A 94 3.89 -12.33 -2.71
C ARG A 94 5.28 -12.58 -2.14
N ILE A 95 5.37 -12.87 -0.83
CA ILE A 95 6.61 -13.06 -0.06
C ILE A 95 6.67 -14.38 0.71
#